data_AF-A0A0C3P8B7-F1
#
_entry.id   AF-A0A0C3P8B7-F1
#
_cell.length_a   1.000
_cell.length_b   1.000
_cell.length_c   1.000
_cell.angle_alpha   90.00
_cell.angle_beta   90.00
_cell.angle_gamma   90.00
#
_symmetry.space_group_name_H-M   'P 1'
#
loop_
_entity.id
_entity.type
_entity.pdbx_description
1 polymer ?
#
loop_
_entity_poly.entity_id
_entity_poly.type
_entity_poly.pdbx_seq_one_letter_code
_entity_poly.pdbx_strand_id
1 'polypeptide(L)'
;METGNASLAKIAKVIDPAEPPEDPLIALARAVHALVWSSSCTGDSAPKTKVHEPDTFDGSDPEKLHKFLVQCELNFQDHPHTFRSDRAKVTFTQSYLKGMALAWFEPDLLNPDNYDHLLWMDNYHEFLQELTANFGPHDAIVDAIQQLKNLTMKDGS
;
A
#
# COMPACT_ATOMS: atom_id res chain seq x y z
N MET A 1 45.65 -16.89 18.59
CA MET A 1 44.23 -16.75 18.95
C MET A 1 43.63 -15.75 17.98
N GLU A 2 42.91 -16.29 17.01
CA GLU A 2 42.31 -15.57 15.88
C GLU A 2 41.32 -14.50 16.34
N THR A 3 41.45 -13.33 15.72
CA THR A 3 40.41 -12.32 15.64
C THR A 3 40.06 -12.18 14.17
N GLY A 4 38.77 -12.29 13.85
CA GLY A 4 38.26 -12.08 12.51
C GLY A 4 37.13 -13.03 12.17
N ASN A 5 36.15 -12.52 11.44
CA ASN A 5 35.15 -13.28 10.67
C ASN A 5 33.81 -13.54 11.37
N ALA A 6 33.15 -12.48 11.85
CA ALA A 6 31.69 -12.48 12.04
C ALA A 6 31.10 -11.10 11.67
N SER A 7 31.23 -10.70 10.40
CA SER A 7 30.60 -9.45 9.91
C SER A 7 30.23 -9.43 8.43
N LEU A 8 30.11 -10.59 7.75
CA LEU A 8 29.70 -10.61 6.33
C LEU A 8 28.45 -11.45 6.04
N ALA A 9 27.70 -11.89 7.06
CA ALA A 9 26.47 -12.66 6.87
C ALA A 9 25.17 -11.84 6.96
N LYS A 10 25.21 -10.50 6.80
CA LYS A 10 24.00 -9.66 6.92
C LYS A 10 23.69 -8.75 5.73
N ILE A 11 24.16 -9.11 4.53
CA ILE A 11 23.83 -8.38 3.28
C ILE A 11 23.20 -9.31 2.22
N ALA A 12 22.41 -10.30 2.65
CA ALA A 12 21.64 -11.10 1.71
C ALA A 12 20.35 -11.58 2.35
N LYS A 13 19.35 -10.69 2.44
CA LYS A 13 17.93 -11.08 2.42
C LYS A 13 17.02 -9.91 2.08
N VAL A 14 17.14 -9.40 0.86
CA VAL A 14 16.04 -8.72 0.17
C VAL A 14 16.08 -9.25 -1.26
N ILE A 15 15.42 -10.38 -1.48
CA ILE A 15 14.83 -10.89 -2.73
C ILE A 15 14.12 -12.17 -2.28
N ASP A 16 12.80 -12.15 -2.30
CA ASP A 16 11.96 -13.34 -2.15
C ASP A 16 12.20 -14.27 -3.36
N PRO A 17 12.59 -15.55 -3.19
CA PRO A 17 13.03 -16.40 -4.29
C PRO A 17 11.88 -17.02 -5.12
N ALA A 18 10.63 -16.58 -4.97
CA ALA A 18 9.49 -17.13 -5.71
C ALA A 18 8.94 -16.25 -6.85
N GLU A 19 9.43 -15.01 -7.00
CA GLU A 19 9.11 -14.17 -8.17
C GLU A 19 10.16 -14.37 -9.28
N PRO A 20 9.76 -14.60 -10.55
CA PRO A 20 10.71 -14.65 -11.65
C PRO A 20 11.54 -13.35 -11.64
N PRO A 21 12.88 -13.42 -11.78
CA PRO A 21 13.69 -12.21 -11.77
C PRO A 21 13.19 -11.32 -12.90
N GLU A 22 12.69 -10.13 -12.53
CA GLU A 22 12.33 -9.13 -13.51
C GLU A 22 13.50 -8.95 -14.48
N ASP A 23 13.20 -8.88 -15.77
CA ASP A 23 14.22 -8.63 -16.80
C ASP A 23 15.12 -7.47 -16.30
N PRO A 24 16.45 -7.67 -16.21
CA PRO A 24 17.36 -6.63 -15.72
C PRO A 24 17.20 -5.29 -16.44
N LEU A 25 16.75 -5.30 -17.70
CA LEU A 25 16.44 -4.09 -18.47
C LEU A 25 15.17 -3.40 -17.97
N ILE A 26 14.14 -4.14 -17.58
CA ILE A 26 12.92 -3.60 -16.96
C ILE A 26 13.24 -3.00 -15.59
N ALA A 27 14.02 -3.71 -14.78
CA ALA A 27 14.47 -3.21 -13.48
C ALA A 27 15.28 -1.91 -13.61
N LEU A 28 16.21 -1.85 -14.57
CA LEU A 28 16.99 -0.65 -14.88
C LEU A 28 16.12 0.50 -15.38
N ALA A 29 15.19 0.24 -16.31
CA ALA A 29 14.29 1.25 -16.84
C ALA A 29 13.44 1.89 -15.72
N ARG A 30 12.92 1.08 -14.79
CA ARG A 30 12.20 1.57 -13.60
C ARG A 30 13.08 2.39 -12.68
N ALA A 31 14.30 1.94 -12.40
CA ALA A 31 15.23 2.66 -11.53
C ALA A 31 15.61 4.04 -12.11
N VAL A 32 15.88 4.11 -13.41
CA VAL A 32 16.14 5.37 -14.13
C VAL A 32 14.90 6.26 -14.09
N HIS A 33 13.72 5.71 -14.37
CA HIS A 33 12.47 6.46 -14.33
C HIS A 33 12.20 7.05 -12.93
N ALA A 34 12.38 6.27 -11.87
CA ALA A 34 12.23 6.71 -10.49
C ALA A 34 13.23 7.82 -10.12
N LEU A 35 14.49 7.72 -10.58
CA LEU A 35 15.51 8.74 -10.36
C LEU A 35 15.18 10.06 -11.07
N VAL A 36 14.76 10.00 -12.34
CA VAL A 36 14.34 11.16 -13.13
C VAL A 36 13.12 11.83 -12.50
N TRP A 37 12.13 11.05 -12.05
CA TRP A 37 10.96 11.58 -11.34
C TRP A 37 11.35 12.30 -10.04
N SER A 38 12.21 11.67 -9.23
CA SER A 38 12.65 12.23 -7.94
C SER A 38 13.39 13.57 -8.08
N SER A 39 14.11 13.74 -9.19
CA SER A 39 14.91 14.95 -9.47
C SER A 39 14.09 16.07 -10.12
N SER A 40 13.04 15.74 -10.87
CA SER A 40 12.19 16.70 -11.59
C SER A 40 11.34 17.60 -10.68
N CYS A 41 11.14 17.21 -9.42
CA CYS A 41 10.40 18.02 -8.43
C CYS A 41 11.23 19.14 -7.78
N THR A 42 12.47 19.37 -8.25
CA THR A 42 13.34 20.46 -7.78
C THR A 42 13.17 21.71 -8.65
N GLY A 43 12.04 22.42 -8.52
CA GLY A 43 11.85 23.66 -9.27
C GLY A 43 10.54 24.36 -8.97
N ASP A 44 10.65 25.50 -8.30
CA ASP A 44 9.58 26.47 -8.05
C ASP A 44 8.82 26.84 -9.35
N SER A 45 7.50 27.05 -9.26
CA SER A 45 6.60 27.64 -10.28
C SER A 45 5.93 26.79 -11.38
N ALA A 46 5.92 25.45 -11.36
CA ALA A 46 4.94 24.70 -12.14
C ALA A 46 3.53 24.84 -11.52
N PRO A 47 2.44 24.99 -12.31
CA PRO A 47 1.09 24.96 -11.76
C PRO A 47 0.90 23.61 -11.05
N LYS A 48 0.74 23.64 -9.73
CA LYS A 48 0.40 22.44 -8.98
C LYS A 48 -0.96 21.97 -9.48
N THR A 49 -1.00 20.82 -10.13
CA THR A 49 -2.25 20.08 -10.30
C THR A 49 -2.81 19.89 -8.90
N LYS A 50 -4.06 20.29 -8.67
CA LYS A 50 -4.72 20.03 -7.39
C LYS A 50 -5.48 18.73 -7.56
N VAL A 51 -4.85 17.61 -7.22
CA VAL A 51 -5.57 16.34 -7.16
C VAL A 51 -6.69 16.43 -6.12
N HIS A 52 -7.82 15.79 -6.42
CA HIS A 52 -8.96 15.74 -5.51
C HIS A 52 -8.60 14.91 -4.26
N GLU A 53 -9.05 15.35 -3.09
CA GLU A 53 -8.84 14.60 -1.85
C GLU A 53 -9.55 13.24 -1.90
N PRO A 54 -9.05 12.19 -1.23
CA PRO A 54 -9.74 10.91 -1.20
C PRO A 54 -11.15 11.01 -0.58
N ASP A 55 -12.07 10.19 -1.06
CA ASP A 55 -13.31 9.91 -0.33
C ASP A 55 -12.95 9.17 0.97
N THR A 56 -13.73 9.35 2.04
CA THR A 56 -13.48 8.58 3.28
C THR A 56 -13.87 7.11 3.12
N PHE A 57 -13.14 6.21 3.77
CA PHE A 57 -13.44 4.79 3.80
C PHE A 57 -13.87 4.34 5.21
N ASP A 58 -15.08 3.81 5.33
CA ASP A 58 -15.66 3.41 6.62
C ASP A 58 -15.55 1.91 6.94
N GLY A 59 -15.06 1.11 5.99
CA GLY A 59 -14.93 -0.34 6.11
C GLY A 59 -16.21 -1.13 5.83
N SER A 60 -17.32 -0.50 5.43
CA SER A 60 -18.61 -1.18 5.23
C SER A 60 -18.74 -1.90 3.88
N ASP A 61 -18.06 -1.40 2.85
CA ASP A 61 -18.19 -1.84 1.47
C ASP A 61 -16.81 -2.17 0.89
N PRO A 62 -16.42 -3.46 0.85
CA PRO A 62 -15.10 -3.87 0.40
C PRO A 62 -14.75 -3.44 -1.04
N GLU A 63 -15.75 -3.31 -1.91
CA GLU A 63 -15.55 -2.87 -3.30
C GLU A 63 -15.07 -1.41 -3.39
N LYS A 64 -15.37 -0.59 -2.36
CA LYS A 64 -14.90 0.80 -2.31
C LYS A 64 -13.44 0.94 -1.87
N LEU A 65 -12.86 -0.09 -1.25
CA LEU A 65 -11.48 -0.04 -0.77
C LEU A 65 -10.51 0.24 -1.92
N HIS A 66 -10.68 -0.42 -3.07
CA HIS A 66 -9.81 -0.22 -4.22
C HIS A 66 -9.85 1.24 -4.71
N LYS A 67 -11.04 1.82 -4.85
CA LYS A 67 -11.21 3.22 -5.27
C LYS A 67 -10.53 4.18 -4.29
N PHE A 68 -10.70 3.95 -2.99
CA PHE A 68 -10.07 4.74 -1.94
C PHE A 68 -8.53 4.71 -2.05
N LEU A 69 -7.95 3.52 -2.19
CA LEU A 69 -6.50 3.35 -2.32
C LEU A 69 -5.94 4.03 -3.58
N VAL A 70 -6.64 3.93 -4.72
CA VAL A 70 -6.26 4.65 -5.95
C VAL A 70 -6.26 6.16 -5.73
N GLN A 71 -7.24 6.71 -5.01
CA GLN A 71 -7.28 8.15 -4.68
C GLN A 71 -6.11 8.56 -3.77
N CYS A 72 -5.73 7.74 -2.79
CA CYS A 72 -4.53 7.97 -1.99
C CYS A 72 -3.26 8.00 -2.84
N GLU A 73 -3.08 7.02 -3.73
CA GLU A 73 -1.91 6.92 -4.59
C GLU A 73 -1.78 8.14 -5.52
N LEU A 74 -2.90 8.61 -6.09
CA LEU A 74 -2.91 9.84 -6.88
C LEU A 74 -2.43 11.07 -6.08
N ASN A 75 -2.82 11.18 -4.80
CA ASN A 75 -2.36 12.26 -3.92
C ASN A 75 -0.86 12.15 -3.60
N PHE A 76 -0.35 10.92 -3.45
CA PHE A 76 1.08 10.66 -3.21
C PHE A 76 1.95 11.04 -4.41
N GLN A 77 1.46 10.74 -5.61
CA GLN A 77 2.13 11.07 -6.87
C GLN A 77 2.11 12.58 -7.15
N ASP A 78 1.04 13.29 -6.77
CA ASP A 78 0.91 14.74 -6.92
C ASP A 78 1.81 15.51 -5.93
N HIS A 79 2.05 14.94 -4.74
CA HIS A 79 2.85 15.56 -3.68
C HIS A 79 4.01 14.65 -3.20
N PRO A 80 4.94 14.26 -4.09
CA PRO A 80 5.96 13.25 -3.78
C PRO A 80 6.94 13.71 -2.69
N HIS A 81 7.05 15.02 -2.45
CA HIS A 81 7.87 15.57 -1.37
C HIS A 81 7.19 15.53 0.00
N THR A 82 5.87 15.64 0.04
CA THR A 82 5.08 15.51 1.27
C THR A 82 5.03 14.05 1.72
N PHE A 83 4.91 13.12 0.75
CA PHE A 83 4.72 11.70 1.00
C PHE A 83 5.99 10.88 0.74
N ARG A 84 7.16 11.42 1.13
CA ARG A 84 8.47 10.76 0.95
C ARG A 84 8.66 9.53 1.84
N SER A 85 8.03 9.49 3.01
CA SER A 85 8.14 8.37 3.94
C SER A 85 6.85 7.55 3.95
N ASP A 86 7.00 6.25 4.14
CA ASP A 86 5.88 5.33 4.30
C ASP A 86 4.99 5.72 5.48
N ARG A 87 5.58 6.10 6.61
CA ARG A 87 4.85 6.67 7.75
C ARG A 87 3.95 7.85 7.37
N ALA A 88 4.39 8.75 6.48
CA ALA A 88 3.57 9.87 6.02
C ALA A 88 2.39 9.40 5.16
N LYS A 89 2.61 8.41 4.29
CA LYS A 89 1.53 7.78 3.51
C LYS A 89 0.52 7.06 4.40
N VAL A 90 1.00 6.25 5.34
CA VAL A 90 0.19 5.54 6.34
C VAL A 90 -0.65 6.54 7.15
N THR A 91 -0.04 7.60 7.67
CA THR A 91 -0.74 8.64 8.44
C THR A 91 -1.82 9.33 7.59
N PHE A 92 -1.51 9.67 6.34
CA PHE A 92 -2.47 10.29 5.43
C PHE A 92 -3.64 9.37 5.15
N THR A 93 -3.40 8.11 4.75
CA THR A 93 -4.47 7.16 4.48
C THR A 93 -5.35 6.93 5.71
N GLN A 94 -4.75 6.77 6.90
CA GLN A 94 -5.49 6.62 8.15
C GLN A 94 -6.39 7.83 8.47
N SER A 95 -5.98 9.05 8.13
CA SER A 95 -6.79 10.26 8.38
C SER A 95 -8.14 10.27 7.65
N TYR A 96 -8.24 9.53 6.54
CA TYR A 96 -9.47 9.36 5.76
C TYR A 96 -10.26 8.09 6.12
N LEU A 97 -9.78 7.29 7.08
CA LEU A 97 -10.57 6.19 7.63
C LEU A 97 -11.68 6.73 8.55
N LYS A 98 -12.81 6.02 8.55
CA LYS A 98 -13.98 6.26 9.40
C LYS A 98 -14.57 4.91 9.85
N GLY A 99 -15.63 4.97 10.66
CA GLY A 99 -16.44 3.80 10.99
C GLY A 99 -15.63 2.61 11.51
N MET A 100 -15.92 1.43 10.98
CA MET A 100 -15.27 0.18 11.39
C MET A 100 -13.79 0.16 10.99
N ALA A 101 -13.44 0.74 9.85
CA ALA A 101 -12.05 0.82 9.41
C ALA A 101 -11.19 1.62 10.41
N LEU A 102 -11.65 2.79 10.85
CA LEU A 102 -10.91 3.56 11.85
C LEU A 102 -10.87 2.86 13.20
N ALA A 103 -11.99 2.29 13.65
CA ALA A 103 -12.08 1.59 14.93
C ALA A 103 -11.12 0.39 15.02
N TRP A 104 -10.79 -0.25 13.90
CA TRP A 104 -9.80 -1.32 13.83
C TRP A 104 -8.38 -0.86 14.18
N PHE A 105 -7.96 0.31 13.69
CA PHE A 105 -6.61 0.85 13.90
C PHE A 105 -6.50 1.76 15.13
N GLU A 106 -7.62 2.21 15.69
CA GLU A 106 -7.68 3.14 16.82
C GLU A 106 -6.86 2.71 18.06
N PRO A 107 -6.88 1.43 18.51
CA PRO A 107 -6.13 1.01 19.69
C PRO A 107 -4.62 1.28 19.58
N ASP A 108 -4.06 1.02 18.40
CA ASP A 108 -2.62 1.16 18.14
C ASP A 108 -2.23 2.61 17.88
N LEU A 109 -3.13 3.39 17.26
CA LEU A 109 -2.97 4.83 17.10
C LEU A 109 -2.92 5.57 18.46
N LEU A 110 -3.70 5.11 19.43
CA LEU A 110 -3.81 5.74 20.75
C LEU A 110 -2.78 5.22 21.76
N ASN A 111 -2.09 4.11 21.47
CA ASN A 111 -1.10 3.52 22.37
C ASN A 111 0.20 3.09 21.65
N PRO A 112 0.96 4.04 21.06
CA PRO A 112 2.15 3.73 20.26
C PRO A 112 3.34 3.20 21.07
N ASP A 113 3.31 3.31 22.40
CA ASP A 113 4.39 2.84 23.30
C ASP A 113 4.23 1.36 23.70
N ASN A 114 3.19 0.67 23.22
CA ASN A 114 3.07 -0.77 23.41
C ASN A 114 4.17 -1.47 22.59
N TYR A 115 5.02 -2.26 23.25
CA TYR A 115 6.29 -2.78 22.73
C TYR A 115 6.18 -3.66 21.47
N ASP A 116 4.96 -4.04 21.07
CA ASP A 116 4.68 -4.55 19.73
C ASP A 116 4.48 -3.36 18.79
N HIS A 117 5.57 -2.69 18.44
CA HIS A 117 5.54 -1.69 17.37
C HIS A 117 5.07 -2.39 16.10
N LEU A 118 3.79 -2.22 15.76
CA LEU A 118 3.21 -2.93 14.63
C LEU A 118 3.91 -2.47 13.37
N LEU A 119 4.46 -3.42 12.63
CA LEU A 119 5.28 -3.20 11.42
C LEU A 119 4.54 -2.33 10.40
N TRP A 120 3.21 -2.37 10.40
CA TRP A 120 2.35 -1.60 9.49
C TRP A 120 2.36 -0.09 9.72
N MET A 121 2.65 0.43 10.92
CA MET A 121 2.56 1.88 11.18
C MET A 121 3.61 2.70 10.41
N ASP A 122 4.79 2.11 10.17
CA ASP A 122 5.91 2.77 9.50
C ASP A 122 6.20 2.19 8.11
N ASN A 123 5.42 1.20 7.66
CA ASN A 123 5.56 0.56 6.36
C ASN A 123 4.21 0.57 5.62
N TYR A 124 4.17 1.28 4.50
CA TYR A 124 2.93 1.47 3.75
C TYR A 124 2.43 0.15 3.13
N HIS A 125 3.34 -0.74 2.74
CA HIS A 125 2.99 -2.04 2.18
C HIS A 125 2.33 -2.94 3.24
N GLU A 126 2.90 -3.03 4.43
CA GLU A 126 2.35 -3.79 5.55
C GLU A 126 0.98 -3.22 5.99
N PHE A 127 0.83 -1.89 5.99
CA PHE A 127 -0.47 -1.25 6.22
C PHE A 127 -1.52 -1.62 5.17
N LEU A 128 -1.15 -1.66 3.89
CA LEU A 128 -2.05 -2.10 2.83
C LEU A 128 -2.46 -3.57 3.00
N GLN A 129 -1.54 -4.43 3.43
CA GLN A 129 -1.85 -5.83 3.72
C GLN A 129 -2.86 -5.95 4.87
N GLU A 130 -2.63 -5.26 5.98
CA GLU A 130 -3.58 -5.23 7.11
C GLU A 130 -4.94 -4.68 6.71
N LEU A 131 -4.97 -3.53 6.02
CA LEU A 131 -6.22 -2.91 5.59
C LEU A 131 -6.99 -3.83 4.61
N THR A 132 -6.30 -4.48 3.68
CA THR A 132 -6.92 -5.37 2.69
C THR A 132 -7.33 -6.71 3.28
N ALA A 133 -6.57 -7.26 4.22
CA ALA A 133 -6.93 -8.49 4.90
C ALA A 133 -8.22 -8.35 5.71
N ASN A 134 -8.44 -7.17 6.31
CA ASN A 134 -9.59 -6.91 7.17
C ASN A 134 -10.80 -6.32 6.44
N PHE A 135 -10.58 -5.55 5.37
CA PHE A 135 -11.64 -4.80 4.68
C PHE A 135 -11.68 -4.99 3.16
N GLY A 136 -10.82 -5.83 2.61
CA GLY A 136 -10.85 -6.19 1.19
C GLY A 136 -11.95 -7.20 0.88
N PRO A 137 -12.32 -7.34 -0.41
CA PRO A 137 -13.30 -8.33 -0.84
C PRO A 137 -12.82 -9.73 -0.45
N HIS A 138 -13.72 -10.51 0.16
CA HIS A 138 -13.43 -11.90 0.52
C HIS A 138 -13.35 -12.73 -0.77
N ASP A 139 -12.12 -13.05 -1.16
CA ASP A 139 -11.77 -13.88 -2.32
C ASP A 139 -12.65 -13.64 -3.56
N ALA A 140 -12.34 -12.55 -4.27
CA ALA A 140 -13.04 -12.14 -5.50
C ALA A 140 -13.16 -13.28 -6.54
N ILE A 141 -12.31 -14.31 -6.48
CA ILE A 141 -12.39 -15.50 -7.33
C ILE A 141 -13.57 -16.38 -6.91
N VAL A 142 -13.74 -16.64 -5.62
CA VAL A 142 -14.87 -17.43 -5.08
C VAL A 142 -16.18 -16.69 -5.35
N ASP A 143 -16.19 -15.37 -5.16
CA ASP A 143 -17.35 -14.53 -5.47
C ASP A 143 -17.66 -14.51 -6.97
N ALA A 144 -16.65 -14.37 -7.83
CA ALA A 144 -16.84 -14.46 -9.28
C ALA A 144 -17.37 -15.85 -9.70
N ILE A 145 -16.84 -16.93 -9.14
CA ILE A 145 -17.32 -18.30 -9.38
C ILE A 145 -18.78 -18.44 -8.94
N GLN A 146 -19.14 -17.90 -7.78
CA GLN A 146 -20.51 -17.96 -7.28
C GLN A 146 -21.47 -17.13 -8.14
N GLN A 147 -21.05 -15.95 -8.61
CA GLN A 147 -21.81 -15.14 -9.56
C GLN A 147 -22.01 -15.86 -10.90
N LEU A 148 -20.97 -16.50 -11.45
CA LEU A 148 -21.08 -17.32 -12.66
C LEU A 148 -22.10 -18.46 -12.46
N LYS A 149 -22.04 -19.19 -11.34
CA LYS A 149 -23.01 -20.26 -11.03
C LYS A 149 -24.45 -19.73 -10.93
N ASN A 150 -24.64 -18.54 -10.35
CA ASN A 150 -25.95 -17.91 -10.21
C ASN A 150 -26.51 -17.44 -11.57
N LEU A 151 -25.66 -17.15 -12.55
CA LEU A 151 -26.06 -16.78 -13.92
C LEU A 151 -26.48 -17.99 -14.75
N THR A 152 -25.84 -19.16 -14.56
CA THR A 152 -26.13 -20.37 -15.35
C THR A 152 -27.41 -21.09 -14.92
N MET A 153 -27.98 -20.75 -13.76
CA MET A 153 -29.17 -21.41 -13.21
C MET A 153 -30.46 -20.61 -13.53
N LYS A 154 -30.65 -20.27 -14.80
CA LYS A 154 -31.90 -19.68 -15.31
C LYS A 154 -32.31 -20.27 -16.66
N ASP A 155 -32.09 -21.56 -16.85
CA ASP A 155 -32.71 -22.29 -17.94
C ASP A 155 -34.10 -22.79 -17.51
N GLY A 156 -35.10 -21.98 -17.85
CA GLY A 156 -36.47 -22.35 -18.23
C GLY A 156 -37.20 -23.42 -17.42
N SER A 157 -38.13 -22.97 -16.58
CA SER A 157 -39.39 -23.69 -16.32
C SER A 157 -40.35 -23.54 -17.50
#